data_AF-A0A1R1B1J8-F1
#
_entry.id   AF-A0A1R1B1J8-F1
#
_cell.length_a   1.000
_cell.length_b   1.000
_cell.length_c   1.000
_cell.angle_alpha   90.00
_cell.angle_beta   90.00
_cell.angle_gamma   90.00
#
_symmetry.space_group_name_H-M   'P 1'
#
loop_
_entity.id
_entity.type
_entity.pdbx_description
1 polymer ?
#
loop_
_entity_poly.entity_id
_entity_poly.type
_entity_poly.pdbx_seq_one_letter_code
_entity_poly.pdbx_strand_id
1 'polypeptide(L)' 'MAFEGLIIEFTNVSQYPENFNYSEWFNLAAHYKLNVESVFDVNIWSKFKEWGTAYLKINE' A
#
# COMPACT_ATOMS: atom_id res chain seq x y z
N MET A 1 -7.16 5.64 11.11
CA MET A 1 -5.86 6.25 11.46
C MET A 1 -4.73 5.22 11.58
N ALA A 2 -4.94 3.98 12.05
CA ALA A 2 -3.85 3.00 12.11
C ALA A 2 -3.36 2.47 10.75
N PHE A 3 -4.26 2.17 9.81
CA PHE A 3 -3.93 1.52 8.53
C PHE A 3 -3.06 2.40 7.61
N GLU A 4 -3.30 3.70 7.60
CA GLU A 4 -2.57 4.67 6.78
C GLU A 4 -1.09 4.76 7.20
N GLY A 5 -0.81 4.96 8.49
CA GLY A 5 0.56 4.98 9.01
C GLY A 5 1.30 3.67 8.75
N LEU A 6 0.57 2.56 8.79
CA LEU A 6 1.08 1.22 8.49
C LEU A 6 1.56 1.08 7.03
N ILE A 7 0.77 1.60 6.08
CA ILE A 7 1.18 1.64 4.67
C ILE A 7 2.41 2.54 4.47
N ILE A 8 2.45 3.69 5.14
CA ILE A 8 3.60 4.62 5.07
C ILE A 8 4.88 3.95 5.59
N GLU A 9 4.81 3.27 6.74
CA GLU A 9 5.96 2.56 7.30
C GLU A 9 6.45 1.46 6.36
N PHE A 10 5.57 0.58 5.90
CA PHE A 10 5.96 -0.53 5.02
C PHE A 10 6.52 -0.07 3.68
N THR A 11 5.92 0.95 3.07
CA THR A 11 6.44 1.53 1.82
C THR A 11 7.79 2.23 2.02
N ASN A 12 8.02 2.85 3.18
CA ASN A 12 9.31 3.46 3.51
C ASN A 12 10.42 2.42 3.74
N VAL A 13 10.12 1.31 4.43
CA VAL A 13 11.10 0.24 4.66
C VAL A 13 11.17 -0.79 3.51
N SER A 14 10.30 -0.67 2.50
CA SER A 14 10.20 -1.57 1.34
C SER A 14 10.10 -3.05 1.73
N GLN A 15 9.39 -3.34 2.82
CA GLN A 15 9.30 -4.68 3.38
C GLN A 15 7.86 -5.19 3.31
N TYR A 16 7.71 -6.48 2.99
CA TYR A 16 6.43 -7.14 2.85
C TYR A 16 6.03 -7.85 4.15
N PRO A 17 4.80 -7.67 4.65
CA PRO A 17 4.22 -8.65 5.56
C PRO A 17 4.07 -9.99 4.82
N GLU A 18 4.37 -11.10 5.47
CA GLU A 18 4.30 -12.44 4.86
C GLU A 18 2.89 -12.81 4.36
N ASN A 19 1.85 -12.23 4.96
CA ASN A 19 0.45 -12.46 4.57
C ASN A 19 -0.14 -11.28 3.79
N PHE A 20 0.68 -10.59 3.01
CA PHE A 20 0.22 -9.41 2.30
C PHE A 20 -0.71 -9.77 1.13
N ASN A 21 -1.95 -9.31 1.21
CA ASN A 21 -2.90 -9.37 0.09
C ASN A 21 -3.09 -7.98 -0.50
N TYR A 22 -2.38 -7.71 -1.60
CA TYR A 22 -2.44 -6.42 -2.27
C TYR A 22 -3.87 -6.03 -2.66
N SER A 23 -4.66 -6.95 -3.20
CA SER A 23 -6.03 -6.65 -3.66
C SER A 23 -6.92 -6.19 -2.51
N GLU A 24 -6.85 -6.90 -1.38
CA GLU A 24 -7.61 -6.55 -0.18
C GLU A 24 -7.19 -5.19 0.38
N TRP A 25 -5.89 -4.94 0.50
CA TRP A 25 -5.35 -3.69 1.04
C TRP A 25 -5.60 -2.50 0.11
N PHE A 26 -5.52 -2.72 -1.20
CA PHE A 26 -5.84 -1.71 -2.20
C PHE A 26 -7.32 -1.32 -2.13
N ASN A 27 -8.21 -2.31 -2.05
CA ASN A 27 -9.64 -2.07 -1.87
C ASN A 27 -9.94 -1.35 -0.55
N LEU A 28 -9.23 -1.70 0.52
CA LEU A 28 -9.36 -1.04 1.82
C LEU A 28 -8.92 0.43 1.74
N ALA A 29 -7.77 0.70 1.13
CA ALA A 29 -7.25 2.06 0.95
C ALA A 29 -8.20 2.92 0.09
N ALA A 30 -8.76 2.35 -0.99
CA ALA A 30 -9.75 3.02 -1.82
C ALA A 30 -11.06 3.28 -1.07
N HIS A 31 -11.54 2.31 -0.27
CA HIS A 31 -12.77 2.43 0.53
C HIS A 31 -12.67 3.57 1.54
N TYR A 32 -11.54 3.68 2.24
CA TYR A 32 -11.28 4.77 3.17
C TYR A 32 -10.84 6.08 2.49
N LYS A 33 -10.89 6.12 1.15
CA LYS A 33 -10.43 7.25 0.33
C LYS A 33 -9.00 7.68 0.62
N LEU A 34 -8.14 6.79 1.14
CA LEU A 34 -6.74 7.06 1.47
C LEU A 34 -5.85 7.27 0.22
N ASN A 35 -6.43 7.41 -0.96
CA ASN A 35 -5.70 7.63 -2.21
C ASN A 35 -5.14 9.07 -2.31
N VAL A 36 -4.61 9.41 -3.48
CA VAL A 36 -3.93 10.68 -3.82
C VAL A 36 -4.66 11.96 -3.38
N GLU A 37 -5.98 11.91 -3.23
CA GLU A 37 -6.78 13.09 -2.92
C GLU A 37 -7.04 13.29 -1.40
N SER A 38 -6.47 12.46 -0.52
CA SER A 38 -6.63 12.61 0.93
C SER A 38 -5.32 12.72 1.70
N VAL A 39 -4.78 11.59 2.19
CA VAL A 39 -3.75 11.56 3.24
C VAL A 39 -2.43 10.94 2.74
N PHE A 40 -2.48 10.08 1.73
CA PHE A 40 -1.26 9.70 1.03
C PHE A 40 -0.85 10.80 0.05
N ASP A 41 0.36 11.32 0.25
CA ASP A 41 1.07 12.05 -0.80
C ASP A 41 1.12 11.16 -2.07
N VAL A 42 1.08 11.80 -3.23
CA VAL A 42 1.23 11.15 -4.56
C VAL A 42 2.38 10.14 -4.56
N ASN A 43 3.48 10.45 -3.89
CA ASN A 43 4.64 9.58 -3.76
C ASN A 43 4.35 8.30 -2.96
N ILE A 44 3.65 8.40 -1.83
CA ILE A 44 3.29 7.23 -1.00
C ILE A 44 2.34 6.33 -1.79
N TRP A 45 1.35 6.91 -2.47
CA TRP A 45 0.40 6.11 -3.25
C TRP A 45 1.04 5.43 -4.45
N SER A 46 1.97 6.11 -5.15
CA SER A 46 2.73 5.48 -6.23
C SER A 46 3.59 4.34 -5.70
N LYS A 47 4.33 4.57 -4.60
CA LYS A 47 5.13 3.54 -3.94
C LYS A 47 4.28 2.36 -3.49
N PHE A 48 3.10 2.59 -2.92
CA PHE A 48 2.20 1.52 -2.50
C PHE A 48 1.73 0.66 -3.69
N LYS A 49 1.39 1.27 -4.83
CA LYS A 49 1.03 0.54 -6.06
C LYS A 49 2.20 -0.24 -6.63
N GLU A 50 3.37 0.39 -6.74
CA GLU A 50 4.60 -0.26 -7.22
C GLU A 50 4.98 -1.43 -6.31
N TRP A 51 4.91 -1.22 -5.00
CA TRP A 51 5.15 -2.21 -3.96
C TRP A 51 4.20 -3.41 -4.09
N GLY A 52 2.91 -3.17 -4.27
CA GLY A 52 1.92 -4.21 -4.52
C GLY A 52 2.15 -5.01 -5.79
N THR A 53 2.54 -4.33 -6.87
CA THR A 53 2.78 -4.97 -8.17
C THR A 53 4.07 -5.81 -8.15
N ALA A 54 5.10 -5.36 -7.43
CA ALA A 54 6.33 -6.12 -7.23
C ALA A 54 6.09 -7.39 -6.40
N TYR A 55 5.25 -7.34 -5.37
CA TYR A 55 4.88 -8.52 -4.58
C TYR A 55 4.17 -9.59 -5.43
N LEU A 56 3.25 -9.18 -6.30
CA LEU A 56 2.55 -10.09 -7.20
C LEU A 56 3.50 -10.81 -8.15
N LYS A 57 4.51 -10.11 -8.69
CA LYS A 57 5.52 -10.70 -9.60
C LYS A 57 6.46 -11.71 -8.93
N ILE A 58 6.67 -11.61 -7.62
CA ILE A 58 7.57 -12.51 -6.87
C ILE A 58 6.86 -13.82 -6.51
N ASN A 59 5.52 -13.78 -6.39
CA ASN A 59 4.69 -14.91 -5.95
C ASN A 59 3.84 -15.52 -7.08
N GLU A 60 4.20 -15.25 -8.33
CA GLU A 60 3.65 -15.86 -9.55
C GLU A 60 4.59 -16.98 -10.06
#